data_AF-A0A6I2XDG6-F1
#
_entry.id   AF-A0A6I2XDG6-F1
#
_cell.length_a   1.000
_cell.length_b   1.000
_cell.length_c   1.000
_cell.angle_alpha   90.00
_cell.angle_beta   90.00
_cell.angle_gamma   90.00
#
_symmetry.space_group_name_H-M   'P 1'
#
loop_
_entity.id
_entity.type
_entity.pdbx_description
1 polymer ?
#
loop_
_entity_poly.entity_id
_entity_poly.type
_entity_poly.pdbx_seq_one_letter_code
_entity_poly.pdbx_strand_id
1 'polypeptide(L)'
;MPGTSLGTTGDTDLQPDESVGVDEVDILLVLDSLSPSQLAAILAPMRHLERSRVAVLTTPAAAAGLPTAAGSKPLSIVQVSDLDLALPHLRCVLAVGDYMHLGAIAHATALGANAAFLVAQHGIVTPHAPPLPKGAELLAWSEEDGEFWAGGRNDVTSHTVGGQLLHEALRSGDQQRVGGEATSLTYLGQLHGHELQRRSMARAAGAFCRTTGALYRPHPSETDIASRMQHRLWRLRGIEFESSGMPLPELNTAVVSVFSTGVLEAAAAGIPAWVDFPEPPQWLEEIWQRYGMKRFGSSAPTVVPPTVNEPAKEIAEIVLQRAGGRR
;
A
#
# COMPACT_ATOMS: atom_id res chain seq x y z
N MET A 1 -71.20 10.48 22.71
CA MET A 1 -70.74 9.23 23.35
C MET A 1 -70.78 8.13 22.28
N PRO A 2 -69.75 7.26 22.22
CA PRO A 2 -68.77 7.12 21.13
C PRO A 2 -68.99 5.82 20.28
N GLY A 3 -68.29 5.51 19.18
CA GLY A 3 -67.09 6.10 18.56
C GLY A 3 -66.65 5.38 17.25
N THR A 4 -65.59 5.94 16.62
CA THR A 4 -64.44 5.32 15.88
C THR A 4 -64.69 4.13 14.93
N SER A 5 -64.23 4.07 13.67
CA SER A 5 -62.88 4.32 13.10
C SER A 5 -62.99 4.39 11.57
N LEU A 6 -62.62 5.48 10.89
CA LEU A 6 -61.36 5.68 10.12
C LEU A 6 -60.84 4.46 9.35
N GLY A 7 -60.80 4.60 8.03
CA GLY A 7 -60.34 3.60 7.07
C GLY A 7 -58.84 3.68 6.76
N THR A 8 -58.37 2.63 6.08
CA THR A 8 -57.06 2.48 5.44
C THR A 8 -57.28 1.49 4.28
N THR A 9 -57.58 1.96 3.07
CA THR A 9 -56.68 2.06 1.91
C THR A 9 -55.39 1.25 1.95
N GLY A 10 -55.19 0.43 0.91
CA GLY A 10 -53.89 0.26 0.27
C GLY A 10 -53.15 -1.03 0.58
N ASP A 11 -53.67 -2.14 0.06
CA ASP A 11 -52.88 -3.33 -0.26
C ASP A 11 -51.82 -2.91 -1.28
N THR A 12 -50.56 -2.85 -0.85
CA THR A 12 -49.40 -2.84 -1.74
C THR A 12 -48.37 -3.77 -1.12
N ASP A 13 -48.26 -4.94 -1.75
CA ASP A 13 -47.15 -5.87 -1.67
C ASP A 13 -45.82 -5.10 -1.58
N LEU A 14 -45.24 -5.06 -0.38
CA LEU A 14 -43.81 -4.81 -0.23
C LEU A 14 -43.12 -6.12 -0.62
N GLN A 15 -42.71 -6.19 -1.89
CA GLN A 15 -41.75 -7.21 -2.33
C GLN A 15 -40.52 -7.15 -1.40
N PRO A 16 -40.01 -8.29 -0.92
CA PRO A 16 -38.77 -8.30 -0.14
C PRO A 16 -37.65 -7.82 -1.05
N ASP A 17 -37.14 -6.64 -0.69
CA ASP A 17 -35.92 -6.00 -1.13
C ASP A 17 -34.83 -7.01 -1.53
N GLU A 18 -34.26 -6.81 -2.71
CA GLU A 18 -33.13 -7.57 -3.26
C GLU A 18 -32.05 -7.80 -2.20
N SER A 19 -31.98 -9.04 -1.71
CA SER A 19 -30.81 -9.56 -1.01
C SER A 19 -29.66 -9.58 -2.02
N VAL A 20 -28.55 -8.90 -1.72
CA VAL A 20 -27.29 -9.17 -2.41
C VAL A 20 -26.96 -10.62 -2.05
N GLY A 21 -27.19 -11.53 -2.99
CA GLY A 21 -26.87 -12.94 -2.81
C GLY A 21 -25.38 -13.05 -2.61
N VAL A 22 -24.96 -13.74 -1.53
CA VAL A 22 -23.57 -14.15 -1.33
C VAL A 22 -23.06 -14.99 -2.53
N ASP A 23 -24.00 -15.49 -3.35
CA ASP A 23 -23.80 -16.25 -4.58
C ASP A 23 -23.11 -15.48 -5.73
N GLU A 24 -23.01 -14.14 -5.68
CA GLU A 24 -22.31 -13.36 -6.72
C GLU A 24 -20.86 -13.00 -6.36
N VAL A 25 -20.43 -13.26 -5.12
CA VAL A 25 -19.08 -12.87 -4.67
C VAL A 25 -18.04 -13.85 -5.20
N ASP A 26 -17.23 -13.39 -6.15
CA ASP A 26 -16.17 -14.18 -6.78
C ASP A 26 -14.77 -13.57 -6.65
N ILE A 27 -14.66 -12.39 -6.00
CA ILE A 27 -13.42 -11.67 -5.76
C ILE A 27 -13.22 -11.45 -4.25
N LEU A 28 -12.03 -11.80 -3.74
CA LEU A 28 -11.61 -11.52 -2.38
C LEU A 28 -10.42 -10.55 -2.35
N LEU A 29 -10.59 -9.40 -1.71
CA LEU A 29 -9.51 -8.45 -1.42
C LEU A 29 -9.00 -8.67 -0.01
N VAL A 30 -7.68 -8.74 0.18
CA VAL A 30 -7.06 -9.03 1.49
C VAL A 30 -6.32 -7.80 1.99
N LEU A 31 -6.79 -7.25 3.11
CA LEU A 31 -6.25 -6.03 3.72
C LEU A 31 -5.76 -6.31 5.15
N ASP A 32 -4.47 -6.57 5.29
CA ASP A 32 -3.84 -6.82 6.60
C ASP A 32 -3.68 -5.54 7.45
N SER A 33 -3.56 -4.37 6.81
CA SER A 33 -3.35 -3.09 7.49
C SER A 33 -3.98 -1.91 6.75
N LEU A 34 -4.23 -0.81 7.47
CA LEU A 34 -4.65 0.47 6.89
C LEU A 34 -3.44 1.35 6.49
N SER A 35 -2.30 0.75 6.14
CA SER A 35 -1.16 1.52 5.66
C SER A 35 -1.48 2.15 4.29
N PRO A 36 -1.02 3.38 4.00
CA PRO A 36 -1.31 4.04 2.71
C PRO A 36 -0.94 3.19 1.49
N SER A 37 0.17 2.46 1.55
CA SER A 37 0.60 1.55 0.49
C SER A 37 -0.38 0.39 0.25
N GLN A 38 -0.89 -0.26 1.31
CA GLN A 38 -1.87 -1.34 1.13
C GLN A 38 -3.23 -0.81 0.68
N LEU A 39 -3.65 0.36 1.18
CA LEU A 39 -4.88 1.01 0.69
C LEU A 39 -4.77 1.30 -0.81
N ALA A 40 -3.63 1.80 -1.28
CA ALA A 40 -3.38 2.08 -2.69
C ALA A 40 -3.27 0.80 -3.55
N ALA A 41 -2.65 -0.28 -3.05
CA ALA A 41 -2.47 -1.50 -3.82
C ALA A 41 -3.71 -2.41 -3.85
N ILE A 42 -4.49 -2.44 -2.77
CA ILE A 42 -5.59 -3.42 -2.57
C ILE A 42 -6.98 -2.77 -2.66
N LEU A 43 -7.21 -1.64 -1.99
CA LEU A 43 -8.55 -1.03 -1.94
C LEU A 43 -8.80 -0.06 -3.09
N ALA A 44 -7.81 0.68 -3.57
CA ALA A 44 -8.00 1.59 -4.70
C ALA A 44 -8.57 0.89 -5.96
N PRO A 45 -8.15 -0.34 -6.33
CA PRO A 45 -8.79 -1.10 -7.42
C PRO A 45 -10.29 -1.32 -7.25
N MET A 46 -10.79 -1.40 -6.02
CA MET A 46 -12.22 -1.59 -5.73
C MET A 46 -13.10 -0.46 -6.31
N ARG A 47 -12.54 0.72 -6.59
CA ARG A 47 -13.24 1.84 -7.26
C ARG A 47 -13.69 1.48 -8.69
N HIS A 48 -13.08 0.46 -9.29
CA HIS A 48 -13.34 0.01 -10.66
C HIS A 48 -13.99 -1.39 -10.71
N LEU A 49 -14.33 -1.97 -9.56
CA LEU A 49 -14.99 -3.27 -9.45
C LEU A 49 -16.47 -3.12 -9.08
N GLU A 50 -17.30 -4.04 -9.54
CA GLU A 50 -18.69 -4.16 -9.10
C GLU A 50 -18.74 -4.63 -7.64
N ARG A 51 -19.29 -3.81 -6.75
CA ARG A 51 -19.28 -4.09 -5.30
C ARG A 51 -19.99 -5.38 -4.91
N SER A 52 -20.98 -5.83 -5.69
CA SER A 52 -21.70 -7.09 -5.45
C SER A 52 -20.80 -8.32 -5.58
N ARG A 53 -19.68 -8.20 -6.31
CA ARG A 53 -18.75 -9.30 -6.58
C ARG A 53 -17.58 -9.41 -5.60
N VAL A 54 -17.46 -8.43 -4.70
CA VAL A 54 -16.24 -8.24 -3.89
C VAL A 54 -16.51 -8.48 -2.41
N ALA A 55 -15.72 -9.35 -1.79
CA ALA A 55 -15.54 -9.43 -0.35
C ALA A 55 -14.18 -8.84 0.06
N VAL A 56 -14.11 -8.32 1.29
CA VAL A 56 -12.86 -7.83 1.88
C VAL A 56 -12.56 -8.63 3.14
N LEU A 57 -11.42 -9.33 3.15
CA LEU A 57 -10.86 -9.98 4.34
C LEU A 57 -9.93 -9.00 5.05
N THR A 58 -10.25 -8.63 6.28
CA THR A 58 -9.46 -7.66 7.05
C THR A 58 -9.58 -7.88 8.56
N THR A 59 -8.75 -7.17 9.34
CA THR A 59 -8.82 -7.22 10.81
C THR A 59 -9.97 -6.36 11.34
N PRO A 60 -10.51 -6.62 12.54
CA PRO A 60 -11.57 -5.79 13.11
C PRO A 60 -11.21 -4.30 13.23
N ALA A 61 -9.95 -4.00 13.57
CA ALA A 61 -9.45 -2.63 13.66
C ALA A 61 -9.42 -1.95 12.29
N ALA A 62 -9.02 -2.67 11.24
CA ALA A 62 -9.01 -2.15 9.88
C ALA A 62 -10.43 -2.00 9.31
N ALA A 63 -11.33 -2.95 9.60
CA ALA A 63 -12.74 -2.89 9.20
C ALA A 63 -13.44 -1.62 9.68
N ALA A 64 -13.16 -1.19 10.93
CA ALA A 64 -13.71 0.04 11.50
C ALA A 64 -13.24 1.31 10.77
N GLY A 65 -12.09 1.26 10.09
CA GLY A 65 -11.54 2.37 9.31
C GLY A 65 -11.87 2.32 7.82
N LEU A 66 -12.62 1.31 7.35
CA LEU A 66 -13.01 1.24 5.94
C LEU A 66 -14.03 2.34 5.61
N PRO A 67 -13.90 3.00 4.44
CA PRO A 67 -14.89 3.97 3.99
C PRO A 67 -16.24 3.30 3.78
N THR A 68 -17.21 3.58 4.65
CA THR A 68 -18.61 3.19 4.41
C THR A 68 -19.29 4.34 3.66
N ALA A 69 -19.87 4.06 2.49
CA ALA A 69 -20.64 5.09 1.81
C ALA A 69 -21.90 5.38 2.65
N ALA A 70 -22.24 6.66 2.81
CA ALA A 70 -23.45 7.06 3.53
C ALA A 70 -24.67 6.36 2.92
N GLY A 71 -25.45 5.65 3.75
CA GLY A 71 -26.61 4.86 3.31
C GLY A 71 -26.30 3.46 2.78
N SER A 72 -25.07 2.95 2.94
CA SER A 72 -24.74 1.56 2.59
C SER A 72 -25.49 0.57 3.49
N LYS A 73 -25.91 -0.56 2.92
CA LYS A 73 -26.40 -1.71 3.69
C LYS A 73 -25.31 -2.15 4.69
N PRO A 74 -25.70 -2.71 5.86
CA PRO A 74 -24.73 -3.27 6.80
C PRO A 74 -23.83 -4.28 6.11
N LEU A 75 -22.52 -4.23 6.39
CA LEU A 75 -21.58 -5.25 5.91
C LEU A 75 -21.96 -6.60 6.54
N SER A 76 -22.08 -7.63 5.71
CA SER A 76 -22.17 -9.02 6.19
C SER A 76 -20.81 -9.43 6.74
N ILE A 77 -20.72 -9.67 8.05
CA ILE A 77 -19.49 -10.10 8.70
C ILE A 77 -19.49 -11.62 8.79
N VAL A 78 -18.47 -12.24 8.22
CA VAL A 78 -18.26 -13.70 8.26
C VAL A 78 -17.02 -13.98 9.11
N GLN A 79 -17.07 -15.05 9.91
CA GLN A 79 -15.88 -15.53 10.61
C GLN A 79 -14.90 -16.14 9.62
N VAL A 80 -13.61 -15.93 9.84
CA VAL A 80 -12.56 -16.46 8.97
C VAL A 80 -12.62 -17.99 8.83
N SER A 81 -13.08 -18.70 9.87
CA SER A 81 -13.28 -20.15 9.84
C SER A 81 -14.30 -20.61 8.79
N ASP A 82 -15.21 -19.74 8.40
CA ASP A 82 -16.33 -20.05 7.50
C ASP A 82 -16.11 -19.44 6.11
N LEU A 83 -14.90 -18.94 5.82
CA LEU A 83 -14.59 -18.22 4.58
C LEU A 83 -14.88 -19.05 3.32
N ASP A 84 -14.48 -20.32 3.33
CA ASP A 84 -14.71 -21.23 2.20
C ASP A 84 -16.21 -21.49 1.96
N LEU A 85 -17.02 -21.50 3.02
CA LEU A 85 -18.48 -21.66 2.93
C LEU A 85 -19.17 -20.38 2.47
N ALA A 86 -18.63 -19.22 2.88
CA ALA A 86 -19.16 -17.93 2.54
C ALA A 86 -18.76 -17.44 1.15
N LEU A 87 -17.75 -18.04 0.52
CA LEU A 87 -17.30 -17.67 -0.83
C LEU A 87 -17.30 -18.90 -1.76
N PRO A 88 -18.46 -19.56 -1.98
CA PRO A 88 -18.54 -20.80 -2.76
C PRO A 88 -18.17 -20.60 -4.23
N HIS A 89 -18.17 -19.35 -4.71
CA HIS A 89 -17.85 -18.97 -6.08
C HIS A 89 -16.55 -18.16 -6.18
N LEU A 90 -15.66 -18.26 -5.19
CA LEU A 90 -14.38 -17.55 -5.24
C LEU A 90 -13.57 -17.94 -6.48
N ARG A 91 -13.14 -16.95 -7.26
CA ARG A 91 -12.35 -17.13 -8.49
C ARG A 91 -11.06 -16.34 -8.50
N CYS A 92 -10.98 -15.25 -7.73
CA CYS A 92 -9.80 -14.40 -7.67
C CYS A 92 -9.57 -13.86 -6.25
N VAL A 93 -8.33 -13.92 -5.80
CA VAL A 93 -7.86 -13.27 -4.58
C VAL A 93 -6.82 -12.21 -4.94
N LEU A 94 -6.94 -11.02 -4.38
CA LEU A 94 -5.93 -9.95 -4.44
C LEU A 94 -5.38 -9.68 -3.04
N ALA A 95 -4.08 -9.90 -2.86
CA ALA A 95 -3.38 -9.69 -1.59
C ALA A 95 -2.00 -9.06 -1.82
N VAL A 96 -1.29 -8.67 -0.76
CA VAL A 96 0.12 -8.25 -0.86
C VAL A 96 1.11 -9.43 -0.80
N GLY A 97 0.61 -10.64 -0.57
CA GLY A 97 1.38 -11.87 -0.40
C GLY A 97 0.72 -12.78 0.65
N ASP A 98 1.35 -13.92 0.94
CA ASP A 98 0.90 -14.88 1.95
C ASP A 98 1.75 -14.89 3.23
N TYR A 99 2.70 -13.96 3.34
CA TYR A 99 3.61 -13.84 4.49
C TYR A 99 2.97 -13.18 5.72
N MET A 100 1.79 -12.58 5.56
CA MET A 100 0.96 -12.07 6.65
C MET A 100 -0.16 -13.06 6.98
N HIS A 101 -0.74 -12.96 8.17
CA HIS A 101 -1.73 -13.91 8.65
C HIS A 101 -2.96 -14.02 7.72
N LEU A 102 -3.56 -12.90 7.31
CA LEU A 102 -4.76 -12.94 6.45
C LEU A 102 -4.41 -13.37 5.03
N GLY A 103 -3.25 -12.93 4.52
CA GLY A 103 -2.71 -13.39 3.25
C GLY A 103 -2.53 -14.91 3.20
N ALA A 104 -1.97 -15.51 4.25
CA ALA A 104 -1.78 -16.97 4.36
C ALA A 104 -3.12 -17.73 4.31
N ILE A 105 -4.12 -17.24 5.05
CA ILE A 105 -5.46 -17.82 5.04
C ILE A 105 -6.08 -17.72 3.64
N ALA A 106 -6.04 -16.53 3.04
CA ALA A 106 -6.61 -16.29 1.73
C ALA A 106 -5.93 -17.12 0.63
N HIS A 107 -4.62 -17.35 0.73
CA HIS A 107 -3.88 -18.22 -0.19
C HIS A 107 -4.33 -19.67 -0.05
N ALA A 108 -4.48 -20.19 1.18
CA ALA A 108 -5.00 -21.53 1.41
C ALA A 108 -6.44 -21.69 0.87
N THR A 109 -7.32 -20.72 1.11
CA THR A 109 -8.68 -20.68 0.55
C THR A 109 -8.66 -20.64 -0.98
N ALA A 110 -7.79 -19.83 -1.60
CA ALA A 110 -7.66 -19.76 -3.05
C ALA A 110 -7.26 -21.12 -3.66
N LEU A 111 -6.32 -21.82 -3.02
CA LEU A 111 -5.92 -23.18 -3.44
C LEU A 111 -7.09 -24.17 -3.36
N GLY A 112 -7.86 -24.12 -2.26
CA GLY A 112 -9.05 -24.96 -2.08
C GLY A 112 -10.14 -24.71 -3.13
N ALA A 113 -10.34 -23.44 -3.51
CA ALA A 113 -11.30 -23.02 -4.52
C ALA A 113 -10.78 -23.11 -5.97
N ASN A 114 -9.51 -23.47 -6.18
CA ASN A 114 -8.83 -23.36 -7.49
C ASN A 114 -8.97 -21.94 -8.11
N ALA A 115 -8.93 -20.93 -7.25
CA ALA A 115 -8.97 -19.52 -7.60
C ALA A 115 -7.58 -18.98 -7.97
N ALA A 116 -7.54 -17.93 -8.78
CA ALA A 116 -6.29 -17.19 -9.01
C ALA A 116 -5.86 -16.46 -7.74
N PHE A 117 -4.56 -16.43 -7.45
CA PHE A 117 -3.98 -15.67 -6.35
C PHE A 117 -3.04 -14.60 -6.90
N LEU A 118 -3.50 -13.35 -6.82
CA LEU A 118 -2.78 -12.17 -7.30
C LEU A 118 -2.05 -11.50 -6.14
N VAL A 119 -0.78 -11.20 -6.33
CA VAL A 119 0.06 -10.47 -5.39
C VAL A 119 0.29 -9.06 -5.90
N ALA A 120 -0.26 -8.05 -5.25
CA ALA A 120 -0.01 -6.65 -5.58
C ALA A 120 1.22 -6.12 -4.84
N GLN A 121 2.20 -5.62 -5.59
CA GLN A 121 3.30 -4.88 -5.01
C GLN A 121 2.79 -3.58 -4.39
N HIS A 122 3.07 -3.39 -3.10
CA HIS A 122 2.65 -2.20 -2.36
C HIS A 122 3.83 -1.29 -1.94
N GLY A 123 5.06 -1.73 -2.12
CA GLY A 123 6.25 -0.96 -1.74
C GLY A 123 7.49 -1.40 -2.50
N ILE A 124 8.63 -0.80 -2.15
CA ILE A 124 9.95 -1.20 -2.66
C ILE A 124 10.25 -2.64 -2.25
N VAL A 125 10.61 -3.47 -3.22
CA VAL A 125 10.97 -4.87 -2.99
C VAL A 125 12.47 -4.96 -2.74
N THR A 126 12.86 -5.53 -1.60
CA THR A 126 14.28 -5.76 -1.24
C THR A 126 14.62 -7.25 -1.36
N PRO A 127 15.91 -7.65 -1.33
CA PRO A 127 16.27 -9.08 -1.26
C PRO A 127 15.76 -9.80 0.00
N HIS A 128 15.31 -9.04 1.00
CA HIS A 128 14.72 -9.57 2.23
C HIS A 128 13.19 -9.68 2.14
N ALA A 129 12.58 -9.29 1.02
CA ALA A 129 11.16 -9.48 0.79
C ALA A 129 10.82 -10.97 0.87
N PRO A 130 9.69 -11.35 1.51
CA PRO A 130 9.23 -12.72 1.52
C PRO A 130 9.06 -13.27 0.08
N PRO A 131 9.30 -14.57 -0.14
CA PRO A 131 9.10 -15.16 -1.45
C PRO A 131 7.62 -15.10 -1.84
N LEU A 132 7.35 -15.04 -3.15
CA LEU A 132 5.99 -15.10 -3.67
C LEU A 132 5.35 -16.48 -3.39
N PRO A 133 4.03 -16.56 -3.15
CA PRO A 133 3.33 -17.83 -3.04
C PRO A 133 3.51 -18.68 -4.30
N LYS A 134 3.36 -20.00 -4.17
CA LYS A 134 3.45 -20.92 -5.31
C LYS A 134 2.29 -20.69 -6.29
N GLY A 135 2.58 -20.59 -7.59
CA GLY A 135 1.53 -20.42 -8.59
C GLY A 135 0.89 -19.02 -8.64
N ALA A 136 1.42 -18.05 -7.89
CA ALA A 136 0.87 -16.71 -7.83
C ALA A 136 1.13 -15.90 -9.11
N GLU A 137 0.29 -14.91 -9.37
CA GLU A 137 0.57 -13.88 -10.37
C GLU A 137 0.91 -12.57 -9.67
N LEU A 138 2.08 -12.01 -9.96
CA LEU A 138 2.58 -10.76 -9.39
C LEU A 138 2.10 -9.57 -10.23
N LEU A 139 1.56 -8.56 -9.57
CA LEU A 139 1.26 -7.24 -10.15
C LEU A 139 2.36 -6.27 -9.67
N ALA A 140 3.39 -6.11 -10.50
CA ALA A 140 4.61 -5.38 -10.18
C ALA A 140 4.56 -3.93 -10.67
N TRP A 141 5.34 -3.05 -10.04
CA TRP A 141 5.44 -1.65 -10.46
C TRP A 141 6.21 -1.47 -11.77
N SER A 142 7.20 -2.33 -12.03
CA SER A 142 7.97 -2.36 -13.27
C SER A 142 8.25 -3.80 -13.71
N GLU A 143 8.79 -3.97 -14.92
CA GLU A 143 9.25 -5.27 -15.41
C GLU A 143 10.41 -5.79 -14.55
N GLU A 144 11.36 -4.92 -14.20
CA GLU A 144 12.52 -5.25 -13.36
C GLU A 144 12.11 -5.68 -11.95
N ASP A 145 11.05 -5.10 -11.39
CA ASP A 145 10.48 -5.53 -10.11
C ASP A 145 9.87 -6.93 -10.21
N GLY A 146 9.19 -7.20 -11.33
CA GLY A 146 8.64 -8.51 -11.64
C GLY A 146 9.72 -9.59 -11.74
N GLU A 147 10.76 -9.34 -12.53
CA GLU A 147 11.89 -10.25 -12.69
C GLU A 147 12.63 -10.50 -11.37
N PHE A 148 12.91 -9.43 -10.62
CA PHE A 148 13.61 -9.50 -9.35
C PHE A 148 12.86 -10.36 -8.34
N TRP A 149 11.56 -10.10 -8.13
CA TRP A 149 10.80 -10.77 -7.07
C TRP A 149 10.41 -12.20 -7.45
N ALA A 150 10.17 -12.47 -8.75
CA ALA A 150 9.96 -13.83 -9.23
C ALA A 150 11.22 -14.70 -9.06
N GLY A 151 12.42 -14.09 -9.11
CA GLY A 151 13.68 -14.81 -8.86
C GLY A 151 13.93 -15.96 -9.83
N GLY A 152 13.49 -15.81 -11.08
CA GLY A 152 13.61 -16.83 -12.14
C GLY A 152 12.68 -18.04 -11.98
N ARG A 153 11.70 -17.99 -11.08
CA ARG A 153 10.70 -19.05 -10.91
C ARG A 153 9.72 -19.08 -12.09
N ASN A 154 9.55 -20.27 -12.67
CA ASN A 154 8.61 -20.49 -13.77
C ASN A 154 7.16 -20.71 -13.32
N ASP A 155 6.93 -20.88 -12.01
CA ASP A 155 5.58 -21.05 -11.45
C ASP A 155 4.93 -19.71 -11.05
N VAL A 156 5.62 -18.59 -11.26
CA VAL A 156 5.12 -17.24 -11.02
C VAL A 156 5.04 -16.52 -12.35
N THR A 157 3.95 -15.82 -12.60
CA THR A 157 3.83 -14.88 -13.73
C THR A 157 3.80 -13.46 -13.20
N SER A 158 4.23 -12.48 -13.98
CA SER A 158 4.22 -11.07 -13.59
C SER A 158 3.51 -10.20 -14.63
N HIS A 159 2.83 -9.15 -14.14
CA HIS A 159 2.21 -8.09 -14.94
C HIS A 159 2.74 -6.76 -14.43
N THR A 160 3.18 -5.89 -15.32
CA THR A 160 3.60 -4.53 -14.97
C THR A 160 2.37 -3.63 -14.93
N VAL A 161 2.02 -3.13 -13.75
CA VAL A 161 0.83 -2.30 -13.50
C VAL A 161 1.15 -0.91 -12.95
N GLY A 162 2.41 -0.64 -12.59
CA GLY A 162 2.80 0.59 -11.91
C GLY A 162 2.37 0.64 -10.44
N GLY A 163 2.73 1.73 -9.75
CA GLY A 163 2.38 1.93 -8.35
C GLY A 163 1.28 2.96 -8.18
N GLN A 164 0.08 2.55 -7.71
CA GLN A 164 -1.04 3.48 -7.50
C GLN A 164 -0.66 4.64 -6.56
N LEU A 165 0.12 4.35 -5.52
CA LEU A 165 0.62 5.35 -4.58
C LEU A 165 1.45 6.44 -5.30
N LEU A 166 2.29 6.04 -6.26
CA LEU A 166 3.10 6.96 -7.06
C LEU A 166 2.26 7.72 -8.08
N HIS A 167 1.25 7.06 -8.67
CA HIS A 167 0.28 7.72 -9.55
C HIS A 167 -0.48 8.83 -8.83
N GLU A 168 -0.95 8.59 -7.61
CA GLU A 168 -1.64 9.58 -6.79
C GLU A 168 -0.71 10.73 -6.37
N ALA A 169 0.55 10.43 -6.06
CA ALA A 169 1.56 11.45 -5.76
C ALA A 169 1.86 12.35 -6.98
N LEU A 170 2.02 11.78 -8.18
CA LEU A 170 2.19 12.52 -9.43
C LEU A 170 1.04 13.52 -9.65
N ARG A 171 -0.20 13.05 -9.50
CA ARG A 171 -1.40 13.89 -9.67
C ARG A 171 -1.51 15.00 -8.63
N SER A 172 -1.12 14.72 -7.39
CA SER A 172 -1.14 15.70 -6.31
C SER A 172 -0.09 16.80 -6.54
N GLY A 173 1.10 16.41 -7.00
CA GLY A 173 2.19 17.33 -7.34
C GLY A 173 1.81 18.31 -8.45
N ASP A 174 1.16 17.83 -9.52
CA ASP A 174 0.68 18.71 -10.61
C ASP A 174 -0.31 19.78 -10.11
N GLN A 175 -1.11 19.48 -9.09
CA GLN A 175 -2.05 20.43 -8.49
C GLN A 175 -1.39 21.41 -7.51
N GLN A 176 -0.25 21.04 -6.92
CA GLN A 176 0.43 21.78 -5.84
C GLN A 176 1.68 22.55 -6.30
N ARG A 177 2.01 22.62 -7.60
CA ARG A 177 3.12 23.44 -8.14
C ARG A 177 2.90 24.95 -7.92
N VAL A 178 3.00 25.41 -6.68
CA VAL A 178 3.16 26.80 -6.29
C VAL A 178 4.64 26.97 -5.95
N GLY A 179 5.36 27.66 -6.83
CA GLY A 179 6.82 27.71 -6.85
C GLY A 179 7.46 28.24 -5.57
N GLY A 180 8.29 27.40 -4.97
CA GLY A 180 9.32 27.76 -4.00
C GLY A 180 10.43 26.72 -4.06
N GLU A 181 11.69 27.13 -4.10
CA GLU A 181 12.80 26.20 -3.90
C GLU A 181 12.74 25.68 -2.46
N ALA A 182 12.76 24.36 -2.28
CA ALA A 182 12.81 23.77 -0.94
C ALA A 182 14.12 24.20 -0.26
N THR A 183 14.01 25.03 0.77
CA THR A 183 15.18 25.62 1.47
C THR A 183 15.70 24.75 2.61
N SER A 184 14.97 23.71 3.00
CA SER A 184 15.32 22.81 4.10
C SER A 184 15.18 21.34 3.72
N LEU A 185 15.89 20.48 4.46
CA LEU A 185 15.95 19.04 4.25
C LEU A 185 15.20 18.30 5.36
N THR A 186 14.46 17.28 4.99
CA THR A 186 13.85 16.32 5.91
C THR A 186 14.41 14.93 5.65
N TYR A 187 14.98 14.31 6.68
CA TYR A 187 15.45 12.93 6.64
C TYR A 187 14.36 11.99 7.17
N LEU A 188 13.84 11.11 6.30
CA LEU A 188 12.82 10.14 6.69
C LEU A 188 13.44 8.99 7.46
N GLY A 189 12.92 8.75 8.65
CA GLY A 189 13.30 7.66 9.52
C GLY A 189 12.96 6.30 8.95
N GLN A 190 13.86 5.34 9.16
CA GLN A 190 13.67 3.93 8.81
C GLN A 190 14.24 3.00 9.90
N LEU A 191 14.33 3.44 11.16
CA LEU A 191 14.99 2.64 12.22
C LEU A 191 14.27 1.33 12.55
N HIS A 192 13.00 1.22 12.16
CA HIS A 192 12.18 0.02 12.27
C HIS A 192 12.46 -1.03 11.17
N GLY A 193 13.17 -0.65 10.09
CA GLY A 193 13.57 -1.59 9.05
C GLY A 193 14.50 -2.67 9.58
N HIS A 194 14.36 -3.88 9.05
CA HIS A 194 15.15 -5.05 9.43
C HIS A 194 16.19 -5.43 8.38
N GLU A 195 16.12 -4.83 7.19
CA GLU A 195 16.96 -5.09 6.02
C GLU A 195 18.41 -4.61 6.25
N LEU A 196 18.57 -3.51 6.99
CA LEU A 196 19.88 -2.99 7.41
C LEU A 196 20.03 -3.08 8.92
N GLN A 197 21.27 -3.21 9.37
CA GLN A 197 21.58 -3.12 10.79
C GLN A 197 21.17 -1.75 11.34
N ARG A 198 20.29 -1.74 12.35
CA ARG A 198 19.79 -0.53 13.02
C ARG A 198 20.89 0.45 13.41
N ARG A 199 22.04 -0.06 13.89
CA ARG A 199 23.19 0.79 14.26
C ARG A 199 23.75 1.57 13.06
N SER A 200 23.81 0.94 11.89
CA SER A 200 24.28 1.57 10.66
C SER A 200 23.27 2.59 10.15
N MET A 201 21.97 2.28 10.17
CA MET A 201 20.91 3.24 9.84
C MET A 201 20.92 4.46 10.77
N ALA A 202 21.07 4.23 12.09
CA ALA A 202 21.17 5.32 13.05
C ALA A 202 22.46 6.15 12.86
N ARG A 203 23.58 5.52 12.51
CA ARG A 203 24.80 6.25 12.20
C ARG A 203 24.63 7.12 10.96
N ALA A 204 24.06 6.57 9.88
CA ALA A 204 23.81 7.28 8.63
C ALA A 204 22.89 8.49 8.85
N ALA A 205 21.67 8.26 9.35
CA ALA A 205 20.70 9.33 9.61
C ALA A 205 21.26 10.40 10.56
N GLY A 206 21.89 9.97 11.66
CA GLY A 206 22.46 10.90 12.62
C GLY A 206 23.63 11.71 12.06
N ALA A 207 24.50 11.11 11.25
CA ALA A 207 25.60 11.82 10.59
C ALA A 207 25.05 12.83 9.57
N PHE A 208 24.12 12.39 8.72
CA PHE A 208 23.48 13.25 7.74
C PHE A 208 22.84 14.48 8.39
N CYS A 209 21.92 14.29 9.34
CA CYS A 209 21.23 15.39 10.02
C CYS A 209 22.19 16.37 10.69
N ARG A 210 23.28 15.90 11.31
CA ARG A 210 24.27 16.80 11.92
C ARG A 210 25.07 17.60 10.90
N THR A 211 25.39 16.99 9.76
CA THR A 211 26.22 17.63 8.73
C THR A 211 25.42 18.61 7.88
N THR A 212 24.16 18.32 7.59
CA THR A 212 23.33 19.11 6.67
C THR A 212 22.32 20.02 7.37
N GLY A 213 22.08 19.81 8.67
CA GLY A 213 21.01 20.50 9.40
C GLY A 213 19.61 19.95 9.07
N ALA A 214 19.50 18.79 8.41
CA ALA A 214 18.22 18.20 8.08
C ALA A 214 17.40 17.83 9.33
N LEU A 215 16.09 18.09 9.27
CA LEU A 215 15.13 17.67 10.29
C LEU A 215 14.88 16.17 10.19
N TYR A 216 15.02 15.43 11.29
CA TYR A 216 14.68 14.00 11.30
C TYR A 216 13.17 13.80 11.49
N ARG A 217 12.53 13.06 10.58
CA ARG A 217 11.11 12.68 10.70
C ARG A 217 10.99 11.20 11.02
N PRO A 218 10.64 10.79 12.24
CA PRO A 218 10.50 9.37 12.58
C PRO A 218 9.44 8.67 11.74
N HIS A 219 9.67 7.42 11.37
CA HIS A 219 8.60 6.60 10.81
C HIS A 219 7.52 6.32 11.88
N PRO A 220 6.23 6.26 11.54
CA PRO A 220 5.17 5.92 12.51
C PRO A 220 5.41 4.61 13.26
N SER A 221 6.09 3.64 12.64
CA SER A 221 6.44 2.35 13.24
C SER A 221 7.67 2.39 14.18
N GLU A 222 8.38 3.52 14.30
CA GLU A 222 9.52 3.68 15.23
C GLU A 222 9.06 3.88 16.68
N THR A 223 8.24 2.96 17.17
CA THR A 223 7.62 3.04 18.51
C THR A 223 8.35 2.22 19.56
N ASP A 224 9.28 1.36 19.16
CA ASP A 224 10.02 0.49 20.07
C ASP A 224 10.96 1.27 21.00
N ILE A 225 11.33 0.65 22.13
CA ILE A 225 12.15 1.29 23.17
C ILE A 225 13.50 1.75 22.60
N ALA A 226 14.13 0.96 21.72
CA ALA A 226 15.43 1.30 21.16
C ALA A 226 15.32 2.51 20.21
N SER A 227 14.28 2.59 19.38
CA SER A 227 13.97 3.77 18.57
C SER A 227 13.81 5.02 19.43
N ARG A 228 12.97 4.96 20.48
CA ARG A 228 12.74 6.10 21.39
C ARG A 228 14.01 6.56 22.11
N MET A 229 14.84 5.61 22.57
CA MET A 229 16.13 5.92 23.19
C MET A 229 17.09 6.59 22.20
N GLN A 230 17.16 6.08 20.96
CA GLN A 230 17.97 6.67 19.91
C GLN A 230 17.51 8.10 19.56
N HIS A 231 16.19 8.34 19.48
CA HIS A 231 15.65 9.67 19.24
C HIS A 231 16.01 10.65 20.35
N ARG A 232 15.89 10.22 21.62
CA ARG A 232 16.28 11.05 22.77
C ARG A 232 17.78 11.40 22.72
N LEU A 233 18.62 10.44 22.39
CA LEU A 233 20.07 10.65 22.24
C LEU A 233 20.39 11.65 21.13
N TRP A 234 19.67 11.60 20.01
CA TRP A 234 19.84 12.56 18.92
C TRP A 234 19.40 13.97 19.28
N ARG A 235 18.28 14.14 19.97
CA ARG A 235 17.85 15.46 20.49
C ARG A 235 18.89 16.05 21.44
N LEU A 236 19.45 15.23 22.34
CA LEU A 236 20.54 15.66 23.24
C LEU A 236 21.82 16.06 22.47
N ARG A 237 21.98 15.61 21.23
CA ARG A 237 23.10 15.95 20.33
C ARG A 237 22.72 17.04 19.32
N GLY A 238 21.62 17.75 19.53
CA GLY A 238 21.21 18.90 18.71
C GLY A 238 20.58 18.54 17.37
N ILE A 239 20.17 17.28 17.14
CA ILE A 239 19.38 16.94 15.96
C ILE A 239 17.93 17.35 16.21
N GLU A 240 17.43 18.21 15.34
CA GLU A 240 16.03 18.65 15.33
C GLU A 240 15.12 17.62 14.66
N PHE A 241 13.86 17.59 15.09
CA PHE A 241 12.87 16.64 14.63
C PHE A 241 11.74 17.38 13.94
N GLU A 242 11.30 16.85 12.81
CA GLU A 242 10.04 17.25 12.20
C GLU A 242 8.91 16.58 12.99
N SER A 243 8.02 17.39 13.57
CA SER A 243 6.93 16.93 14.44
C SER A 243 5.60 17.65 14.19
N SER A 244 5.46 18.36 13.08
CA SER A 244 4.23 19.08 12.72
C SER A 244 3.07 18.13 12.42
N GLY A 245 3.37 16.89 12.03
CA GLY A 245 2.37 15.92 11.57
C GLY A 245 1.84 16.19 10.17
N MET A 246 2.33 17.25 9.50
CA MET A 246 1.90 17.57 8.14
C MET A 246 2.32 16.47 7.16
N PRO A 247 1.51 16.17 6.13
CA PRO A 247 1.91 15.34 5.00
C PRO A 247 3.20 15.86 4.35
N LEU A 248 4.03 14.95 3.80
CA LEU A 248 5.30 15.34 3.15
C LEU A 248 5.13 16.42 2.06
N PRO A 249 4.09 16.38 1.20
CA PRO A 249 3.87 17.43 0.20
C PRO A 249 3.64 18.83 0.78
N GLU A 250 3.13 18.92 2.01
CA GLU A 250 2.84 20.20 2.67
C GLU A 250 4.07 20.77 3.39
N LEU A 251 5.09 19.95 3.66
CA LEU A 251 6.30 20.39 4.36
C LEU A 251 7.15 21.35 3.53
N ASN A 252 7.02 21.34 2.19
CA ASN A 252 7.87 22.10 1.27
C ASN A 252 9.38 21.90 1.53
N THR A 253 9.77 20.72 1.99
CA THR A 253 11.17 20.34 2.26
C THR A 253 11.64 19.30 1.27
N ALA A 254 12.92 19.35 0.94
CA ALA A 254 13.57 18.30 0.19
C ALA A 254 13.67 17.02 1.04
N VAL A 255 13.47 15.86 0.44
CA VAL A 255 13.36 14.58 1.14
C VAL A 255 14.64 13.76 0.96
N VAL A 256 15.15 13.19 2.05
CA VAL A 256 16.26 12.24 2.03
C VAL A 256 15.92 11.02 2.87
N SER A 257 16.26 9.83 2.41
CA SER A 257 16.13 8.60 3.22
C SER A 257 17.13 7.55 2.77
N VAL A 258 17.08 6.33 3.31
CA VAL A 258 17.99 5.26 2.86
C VAL A 258 17.42 4.58 1.62
N PHE A 259 16.19 4.07 1.69
CA PHE A 259 15.47 3.43 0.58
C PHE A 259 13.95 3.46 0.80
N SER A 260 13.44 4.50 1.45
CA SER A 260 12.01 4.63 1.75
C SER A 260 11.17 4.84 0.48
N THR A 261 10.00 4.20 0.39
CA THR A 261 9.00 4.50 -0.65
C THR A 261 8.64 5.99 -0.67
N GLY A 262 8.69 6.66 0.49
CA GLY A 262 8.46 8.10 0.59
C GLY A 262 9.43 8.97 -0.24
N VAL A 263 10.61 8.45 -0.62
CA VAL A 263 11.51 9.13 -1.56
C VAL A 263 10.90 9.14 -2.96
N LEU A 264 10.30 8.04 -3.40
CA LEU A 264 9.63 7.94 -4.69
C LEU A 264 8.34 8.75 -4.70
N GLU A 265 7.55 8.71 -3.62
CA GLU A 265 6.34 9.53 -3.48
C GLU A 265 6.67 11.02 -3.54
N ALA A 266 7.72 11.46 -2.83
CA ALA A 266 8.19 12.84 -2.88
C ALA A 266 8.64 13.23 -4.29
N ALA A 267 9.47 12.40 -4.95
CA ALA A 267 9.90 12.63 -6.32
C ALA A 267 8.72 12.68 -7.31
N ALA A 268 7.75 11.78 -7.17
CA ALA A 268 6.50 11.77 -7.94
C ALA A 268 5.70 13.07 -7.73
N ALA A 269 5.60 13.57 -6.50
CA ALA A 269 4.96 14.84 -6.19
C ALA A 269 5.75 16.08 -6.66
N GLY A 270 6.91 15.91 -7.31
CA GLY A 270 7.77 17.00 -7.76
C GLY A 270 8.63 17.62 -6.66
N ILE A 271 8.71 16.98 -5.50
CA ILE A 271 9.55 17.40 -4.38
C ILE A 271 10.96 16.85 -4.60
N PRO A 272 12.02 17.67 -4.50
CA PRO A 272 13.38 17.16 -4.62
C PRO A 272 13.66 16.07 -3.59
N ALA A 273 14.02 14.87 -4.08
CA ALA A 273 14.20 13.71 -3.23
C ALA A 273 15.48 12.93 -3.58
N TRP A 274 16.18 12.46 -2.55
CA TRP A 274 17.43 11.72 -2.68
C TRP A 274 17.50 10.53 -1.71
N VAL A 275 18.48 9.67 -1.95
CA VAL A 275 18.90 8.63 -1.01
C VAL A 275 20.27 8.93 -0.41
N ASP A 276 20.47 8.52 0.84
CA ASP A 276 21.78 8.60 1.51
C ASP A 276 22.06 7.32 2.31
N PHE A 277 23.29 6.84 2.13
CA PHE A 277 23.94 5.89 3.01
C PHE A 277 25.45 5.94 2.73
N PRO A 278 26.33 6.07 3.76
CA PRO A 278 27.76 6.29 3.53
C PRO A 278 28.46 5.14 2.78
N GLU A 279 28.23 3.90 3.22
CA GLU A 279 28.84 2.68 2.68
C GLU A 279 27.71 1.68 2.39
N PRO A 280 26.97 1.88 1.28
CA PRO A 280 25.83 1.01 0.97
C PRO A 280 26.33 -0.41 0.66
N PRO A 281 25.70 -1.45 1.23
CA PRO A 281 25.94 -2.80 0.72
C PRO A 281 25.47 -2.87 -0.75
N GLN A 282 26.04 -3.79 -1.53
CA GLN A 282 25.77 -3.89 -2.97
C GLN A 282 24.27 -3.94 -3.29
N TRP A 283 23.49 -4.73 -2.54
CA TRP A 283 22.05 -4.84 -2.78
C TRP A 283 21.29 -3.51 -2.61
N LEU A 284 21.78 -2.61 -1.76
CA LEU A 284 21.17 -1.30 -1.58
C LEU A 284 21.44 -0.40 -2.79
N GLU A 285 22.63 -0.48 -3.37
CA GLU A 285 22.95 0.20 -4.62
C GLU A 285 22.10 -0.34 -5.79
N GLU A 286 21.89 -1.66 -5.84
CA GLU A 286 21.03 -2.31 -6.83
C GLU A 286 19.57 -1.85 -6.71
N ILE A 287 19.05 -1.69 -5.49
CA ILE A 287 17.73 -1.08 -5.26
C ILE A 287 17.70 0.35 -5.78
N TRP A 288 18.69 1.17 -5.43
CA TRP A 288 18.73 2.55 -5.90
C TRP A 288 18.76 2.63 -7.42
N GLN A 289 19.50 1.73 -8.07
CA GLN A 289 19.53 1.64 -9.52
C GLN A 289 18.17 1.22 -10.10
N ARG A 290 17.56 0.15 -9.59
CA ARG A 290 16.28 -0.38 -10.09
C ARG A 290 15.14 0.63 -9.97
N TYR A 291 15.09 1.40 -8.88
CA TYR A 291 14.08 2.44 -8.68
C TYR A 291 14.51 3.84 -9.17
N GLY A 292 15.66 3.97 -9.84
CA GLY A 292 16.16 5.25 -10.35
C GLY A 292 16.50 6.30 -9.29
N MET A 293 16.67 5.89 -8.02
CA MET A 293 16.96 6.77 -6.90
C MET A 293 18.35 7.41 -7.01
N LYS A 294 18.42 8.73 -6.82
CA LYS A 294 19.67 9.49 -6.90
C LYS A 294 20.24 9.75 -5.52
N ARG A 295 21.55 9.52 -5.36
CA ARG A 295 22.25 9.79 -4.11
C ARG A 295 22.28 11.29 -3.82
N PHE A 296 22.18 11.66 -2.55
CA PHE A 296 22.34 13.04 -2.13
C PHE A 296 23.72 13.58 -2.56
N GLY A 297 23.74 14.82 -3.07
CA GLY A 297 24.93 15.42 -3.69
C GLY A 297 25.08 15.14 -5.19
N SER A 298 24.19 14.33 -5.80
CA SER A 298 24.09 14.21 -7.26
C SER A 298 23.58 15.51 -7.88
N SER A 299 23.93 15.77 -9.14
CA SER A 299 23.54 16.99 -9.86
C SER A 299 22.03 17.16 -10.07
N ALA A 300 21.26 16.07 -9.99
CA ALA A 300 19.81 16.08 -10.13
C ALA A 300 19.15 15.19 -9.06
N PRO A 301 17.92 15.52 -8.61
CA PRO A 301 17.12 14.69 -7.71
C PRO A 301 16.59 13.43 -8.41
N THR A 302 16.02 12.54 -7.61
CA THR A 302 15.26 11.36 -8.08
C THR A 302 14.07 11.81 -8.90
N VAL A 303 13.79 11.11 -9.99
CA VAL A 303 12.64 11.36 -10.87
C VAL A 303 11.87 10.06 -11.04
N VAL A 304 10.56 10.13 -10.81
CA VAL A 304 9.64 9.03 -11.10
C VAL A 304 9.02 9.27 -12.49
N PRO A 305 9.13 8.32 -13.43
CA PRO A 305 8.49 8.44 -14.72
C PRO A 305 6.96 8.57 -14.58
N PRO A 306 6.29 9.38 -15.42
CA PRO A 306 4.84 9.46 -15.41
C PRO A 306 4.23 8.12 -15.82
N THR A 307 3.12 7.73 -15.17
CA THR A 307 2.34 6.56 -15.61
C THR A 307 1.33 7.00 -16.68
N VAL A 308 1.19 6.19 -17.73
CA VAL A 308 0.24 6.47 -18.83
C VAL A 308 -1.20 6.18 -18.38
N ASN A 309 -1.39 5.10 -17.62
CA ASN A 309 -2.67 4.67 -17.08
C ASN A 309 -2.68 4.75 -15.55
N GLU A 310 -3.87 4.63 -14.97
CA GLU A 310 -4.07 4.50 -13.53
C GLU A 310 -3.84 3.04 -13.10
N PRO A 311 -2.82 2.76 -12.25
CA PRO A 311 -2.52 1.39 -11.78
C PRO A 311 -3.70 0.67 -11.13
N ALA A 312 -4.51 1.35 -10.32
CA ALA A 312 -5.68 0.76 -9.68
C ALA A 312 -6.70 0.21 -10.70
N LYS A 313 -6.84 0.89 -11.85
CA LYS A 313 -7.72 0.45 -12.92
C LYS A 313 -7.15 -0.78 -13.63
N GLU A 314 -5.86 -0.80 -13.94
CA GLU A 314 -5.21 -1.97 -14.56
C GLU A 314 -5.28 -3.21 -13.67
N ILE A 315 -5.03 -3.05 -12.36
CA ILE A 315 -5.20 -4.13 -11.38
C ILE A 315 -6.64 -4.66 -11.40
N ALA A 316 -7.64 -3.77 -11.40
CA ALA A 316 -9.04 -4.17 -11.44
C ALA A 316 -9.40 -4.93 -12.73
N GLU A 317 -8.87 -4.53 -13.88
CA GLU A 317 -9.07 -5.23 -15.16
C GLU A 317 -8.49 -6.65 -15.13
N ILE A 318 -7.29 -6.84 -14.55
CA ILE A 318 -6.68 -8.17 -14.38
C ILE A 318 -7.51 -9.02 -13.41
N VAL A 319 -7.96 -8.45 -12.29
CA VAL A 319 -8.85 -9.12 -11.33
C VAL A 319 -10.14 -9.59 -12.02
N LEU A 320 -10.79 -8.71 -12.80
CA LEU A 320 -12.00 -9.05 -13.54
C LEU A 320 -11.76 -10.12 -14.61
N GLN A 321 -10.60 -10.13 -15.26
CA GLN A 321 -10.24 -11.17 -16.22
C GLN A 321 -10.12 -12.54 -15.53
N ARG A 322 -9.51 -12.60 -14.34
CA ARG A 322 -9.37 -13.85 -13.57
C ARG A 322 -10.69 -14.31 -12.96
N ALA A 323 -11.49 -13.36 -12.47
CA ALA A 323 -12.82 -13.65 -11.97
C ALA A 323 -13.80 -14.05 -13.09
N GLY A 324 -13.75 -13.43 -14.27
CA GLY A 324 -14.68 -13.69 -15.39
C GLY A 324 -14.28 -14.83 -16.34
N GLY A 325 -13.01 -15.24 -16.36
CA GLY A 325 -12.50 -16.24 -17.30
C GLY A 325 -13.04 -17.63 -17.01
N ARG A 326 -14.08 -18.08 -17.72
CA ARG A 326 -14.45 -19.51 -17.81
C ARG A 326 -13.20 -20.30 -18.23
N ARG A 327 -12.70 -21.17 -17.36
CA ARG A 327 -11.80 -22.26 -17.79
C ARG A 327 -12.65 -23.35 -18.43
#